data_AF-Q99JT6-F1
#
_entry.id   AF-Q99JT6-F1
#
_cell.length_a   1.000
_cell.length_b   1.000
_cell.length_c   1.000
_cell.angle_alpha   90.00
_cell.angle_beta   90.00
_cell.angle_gamma   90.00
#
_symmetry.space_group_name_H-M   'P 1'
#
loop_
_entity.id
_entity.type
_entity.pdbx_description
1 polymer ?
#
loop_
_entity_poly.entity_id
_entity_poly.type
_entity_poly.pdbx_seq_one_letter_code
_entity_poly.pdbx_strand_id
1 'polypeptide(L)'
;MPLLFHPAWPLLLGATLTFRALRRVLCRLPQPAHVQTDPLRTWRWHNLLVSFTHSIVSGIWALLCLWQTPEMLVEIETAWSASGYLLVCFSAGYFIHDTVDIVVSKQTRASWEYLVHHVMAMGAFFSGIFWKRFVGGGVLTLLVEVSNIFLTLRMMMKINNAQDLLLYKVNKYINLVMYFLFRLAPQAYLTKFFLQYAGQRTLGTFLLAILLMLDLMIIIYFSRLLRSDFCPERAPRRQQKDKFLTE
;
A
#
# COMPACT_ATOMS: atom_id res chain seq x y z
N MET A 1 8.05 -15.85 -26.59
CA MET A 1 7.38 -16.28 -25.34
C MET A 1 5.93 -16.60 -25.64
N PRO A 2 5.45 -17.84 -25.41
CA PRO A 2 4.12 -18.25 -25.83
C PRO A 2 3.07 -17.67 -24.86
N LEU A 3 2.25 -16.76 -25.39
CA LEU A 3 0.77 -16.75 -25.37
C LEU A 3 0.00 -17.37 -24.18
N LEU A 4 0.50 -17.35 -22.94
CA LEU A 4 -0.38 -17.33 -21.77
C LEU A 4 -1.01 -15.93 -21.69
N PHE A 5 -1.90 -15.67 -22.64
CA PHE A 5 -2.90 -14.61 -22.62
C PHE A 5 -3.89 -14.94 -21.50
N HIS A 6 -3.46 -14.91 -20.24
CA HIS A 6 -4.42 -14.59 -19.20
C HIS A 6 -4.83 -13.15 -19.48
N PRO A 7 -6.07 -12.89 -19.91
CA PRO A 7 -6.45 -11.52 -20.16
C PRO A 7 -6.33 -10.82 -18.81
N ALA A 8 -5.64 -9.68 -18.78
CA ALA A 8 -5.41 -8.93 -17.55
C ALA A 8 -6.74 -8.67 -16.82
N TRP A 9 -7.82 -8.47 -17.59
CA TRP A 9 -9.16 -8.20 -17.09
C TRP A 9 -9.72 -9.28 -16.15
N PRO A 10 -9.82 -10.57 -16.51
CA PRO A 10 -10.18 -11.63 -15.57
C PRO A 10 -9.31 -11.71 -14.32
N LEU A 11 -8.00 -11.49 -14.42
CA LEU A 11 -7.11 -11.51 -13.26
C LEU A 11 -7.42 -10.34 -12.32
N LEU A 12 -7.57 -9.13 -12.86
CA LEU A 12 -7.92 -7.93 -12.11
C LEU A 12 -9.31 -8.05 -11.47
N LEU A 13 -10.29 -8.53 -12.23
CA LEU A 13 -11.65 -8.75 -11.73
C LEU A 13 -11.64 -9.83 -10.64
N GLY A 14 -10.97 -10.95 -10.88
CA GLY A 14 -10.81 -12.03 -9.90
C GLY A 14 -10.18 -11.54 -8.61
N ALA A 15 -9.07 -10.81 -8.68
CA ALA A 15 -8.42 -10.21 -7.51
C ALA A 15 -9.36 -9.24 -6.76
N THR A 16 -10.03 -8.33 -7.49
CA THR A 16 -10.99 -7.38 -6.90
C THR A 16 -12.14 -8.10 -6.17
N LEU A 17 -12.67 -9.17 -6.77
CA LEU A 17 -13.73 -9.99 -6.17
C LEU A 17 -13.22 -10.79 -4.96
N THR A 18 -11.98 -11.27 -4.98
CA THR A 18 -11.34 -11.91 -3.82
C THR A 18 -11.28 -10.93 -2.64
N PHE A 19 -10.89 -9.68 -2.86
CA PHE A 19 -10.89 -8.67 -1.79
C PHE A 19 -12.29 -8.33 -1.30
N ARG A 20 -13.30 -8.29 -2.19
CA ARG A 20 -14.69 -8.11 -1.80
C ARG A 20 -15.20 -9.28 -0.93
N ALA A 21 -14.84 -10.51 -1.28
CA ALA A 21 -15.18 -11.69 -0.50
C ALA A 21 -14.46 -11.66 0.85
N LEU A 22 -13.16 -11.34 0.85
CA LEU A 22 -12.34 -11.18 2.06
C LEU A 22 -12.94 -10.15 2.99
N ARG A 23 -13.36 -8.97 2.48
CA ARG A 23 -14.05 -7.95 3.26
C ARG A 23 -15.28 -8.50 3.98
N ARG A 24 -16.12 -9.27 3.28
CA ARG A 24 -17.30 -9.90 3.89
C ARG A 24 -16.95 -10.89 4.99
N VAL A 25 -15.87 -11.67 4.81
CA VAL A 25 -15.40 -12.63 5.82
C VAL A 25 -14.83 -11.89 7.03
N LEU A 26 -13.95 -10.92 6.83
CA LEU A 26 -13.32 -10.16 7.90
C LEU A 26 -14.32 -9.33 8.71
N CYS A 27 -15.41 -8.84 8.11
CA CYS A 27 -16.49 -8.17 8.84
C CYS A 27 -17.27 -9.07 9.80
N ARG A 28 -17.09 -10.39 9.73
CA ARG A 28 -17.71 -11.34 10.68
C ARG A 28 -16.82 -11.60 11.90
N LEU A 29 -15.57 -11.17 11.88
CA LEU A 29 -14.67 -11.34 13.01
C LEU A 29 -15.09 -10.44 14.18
N PRO A 30 -14.88 -10.88 15.43
CA PRO A 30 -15.18 -10.06 16.59
C PRO A 30 -14.37 -8.77 16.54
N GLN A 31 -15.07 -7.65 16.69
CA GLN A 31 -14.48 -6.32 16.72
C GLN A 31 -14.41 -5.80 18.16
N PRO A 32 -13.39 -5.01 18.53
CA PRO A 32 -13.26 -4.52 19.90
C PRO A 32 -14.42 -3.61 20.32
N ALA A 33 -14.82 -3.66 21.60
CA ALA A 33 -15.96 -2.90 22.13
C ALA A 33 -15.90 -1.40 21.81
N HIS A 34 -14.71 -0.79 21.93
CA HIS A 34 -14.49 0.63 21.64
C HIS A 34 -14.75 1.02 20.17
N VAL A 35 -14.62 0.06 19.26
CA VAL A 35 -14.83 0.27 17.81
C VAL A 35 -16.32 0.23 17.47
N GLN A 36 -17.09 -0.61 18.17
CA GLN A 36 -18.53 -0.81 17.90
C GLN A 36 -19.38 0.42 18.21
N THR A 37 -18.85 1.34 19.04
CA THR A 37 -19.57 2.54 19.49
C THR A 37 -19.76 3.60 18.41
N ASP A 38 -18.98 3.54 17.33
CA ASP A 38 -19.00 4.55 16.26
C ASP A 38 -18.98 3.84 14.89
N PRO A 39 -20.03 4.01 14.05
CA PRO A 39 -20.08 3.43 12.71
C PRO A 39 -18.86 3.77 11.85
N LEU A 40 -18.29 4.97 12.01
CA LEU A 40 -17.10 5.39 11.27
C LEU A 40 -15.86 4.61 11.72
N ARG A 41 -15.69 4.39 13.03
CA ARG A 41 -14.60 3.56 13.56
C ARG A 41 -14.76 2.11 13.14
N THR A 42 -15.98 1.60 13.14
CA THR A 42 -16.32 0.26 12.66
C THR A 42 -15.95 0.09 11.19
N TRP A 43 -16.30 1.05 10.33
CA TRP A 43 -15.88 0.98 8.93
C TRP A 43 -14.36 1.06 8.76
N ARG A 44 -13.69 2.00 9.45
CA ARG A 44 -12.23 2.14 9.48
C ARG A 44 -11.53 0.85 9.87
N TRP A 45 -12.03 0.18 10.91
CA TRP A 45 -11.49 -1.09 11.39
C TRP A 45 -11.57 -2.18 10.32
N HIS A 46 -12.72 -2.33 9.68
CA HIS A 46 -12.89 -3.32 8.61
C HIS A 46 -12.07 -3.01 7.36
N ASN A 47 -11.96 -1.73 7.00
CA ASN A 47 -11.11 -1.29 5.89
C ASN A 47 -9.64 -1.62 6.18
N LEU A 48 -9.12 -1.23 7.35
CA LEU A 48 -7.76 -1.54 7.77
C LEU A 48 -7.48 -3.04 7.90
N LEU A 49 -8.46 -3.86 8.31
CA LEU A 49 -8.30 -5.32 8.33
C LEU A 49 -8.03 -5.89 6.93
N VAL A 50 -8.74 -5.38 5.90
CA VAL A 50 -8.51 -5.78 4.51
C VAL A 50 -7.13 -5.31 4.05
N SER A 51 -6.78 -4.05 4.29
CA SER A 51 -5.45 -3.51 3.97
C SER A 51 -4.34 -4.29 4.66
N PHE A 52 -4.51 -4.63 5.95
CA PHE A 52 -3.55 -5.41 6.72
C PHE A 52 -3.32 -6.79 6.10
N THR A 53 -4.40 -7.46 5.69
CA THR A 53 -4.33 -8.76 5.01
C THR A 53 -3.64 -8.64 3.67
N HIS A 54 -3.97 -7.61 2.88
CA HIS A 54 -3.26 -7.32 1.62
C HIS A 54 -1.77 -7.10 1.87
N SER A 55 -1.38 -6.27 2.84
CA SER A 55 0.02 -5.97 3.12
C SER A 55 0.81 -7.19 3.60
N ILE A 56 0.21 -8.08 4.40
CA ILE A 56 0.85 -9.35 4.78
C ILE A 56 1.10 -10.21 3.54
N VAL A 57 0.06 -10.45 2.74
CA VAL A 57 0.15 -11.33 1.57
C VAL A 57 1.08 -10.75 0.53
N SER A 58 0.86 -9.50 0.13
CA SER A 58 1.65 -8.84 -0.92
C SER A 58 3.09 -8.54 -0.49
N GLY A 59 3.31 -8.14 0.77
CA GLY A 59 4.66 -7.89 1.30
C GLY A 59 5.52 -9.16 1.33
N ILE A 60 5.00 -10.26 1.87
CA ILE A 60 5.72 -11.55 1.88
C ILE A 60 5.92 -12.04 0.44
N TRP A 61 4.89 -11.94 -0.41
CA TRP A 61 4.96 -12.40 -1.78
C TRP A 61 5.95 -11.56 -2.62
N ALA A 62 6.08 -10.26 -2.38
CA ALA A 62 7.09 -9.41 -3.01
C ALA A 62 8.51 -9.90 -2.68
N LEU A 63 8.79 -10.19 -1.41
CA LEU A 63 10.08 -10.74 -0.98
C LEU A 63 10.37 -12.10 -1.65
N LEU A 64 9.37 -12.98 -1.71
CA LEU A 64 9.49 -14.27 -2.38
C LEU A 64 9.74 -14.13 -3.89
N CYS A 65 9.08 -13.18 -4.56
CA CYS A 65 9.30 -12.91 -5.98
C CYS A 65 10.75 -12.48 -6.25
N LEU A 66 11.31 -11.60 -5.42
CA LEU A 66 12.68 -11.13 -5.55
C LEU A 66 13.71 -12.20 -5.18
N TRP A 67 13.37 -13.07 -4.24
CA TRP A 67 14.23 -14.21 -3.89
C TRP A 67 14.28 -15.25 -5.02
N GLN A 68 13.14 -15.50 -5.70
CA GLN A 68 13.04 -16.46 -6.80
C GLN A 68 13.56 -15.92 -8.14
N THR A 69 13.45 -14.61 -8.37
CA THR A 69 13.86 -13.96 -9.63
C THR A 69 14.65 -12.69 -9.30
N PRO A 70 15.88 -12.82 -8.77
CA PRO A 70 16.71 -11.68 -8.37
C PRO A 70 17.07 -10.77 -9.56
N GLU A 71 16.95 -11.24 -10.79
CA GLU A 71 17.12 -10.45 -12.01
C GLU A 71 16.19 -9.23 -12.03
N MET A 72 15.02 -9.29 -11.39
CA MET A 72 14.09 -8.14 -11.25
C MET A 72 14.70 -6.97 -10.46
N LEU A 73 15.72 -7.21 -9.63
CA LEU A 73 16.43 -6.14 -8.90
C LEU A 73 17.35 -5.34 -9.82
N VAL A 74 17.88 -5.94 -10.89
CA VAL A 74 18.87 -5.32 -11.76
C VAL A 74 18.26 -4.91 -13.10
N GLU A 75 17.50 -5.82 -13.72
CA GLU A 75 16.83 -5.64 -15.00
C GLU A 75 15.37 -5.20 -14.82
N ILE A 76 15.16 -4.10 -14.10
CA ILE A 76 13.83 -3.62 -13.68
C ILE A 76 12.84 -3.46 -14.85
N GLU A 77 13.32 -3.07 -16.04
CA GLU A 77 12.48 -2.83 -17.22
C GLU A 77 12.01 -4.13 -17.91
N THR A 78 12.89 -5.12 -18.04
CA THR A 78 12.71 -6.30 -18.89
C THR A 78 12.47 -7.59 -18.11
N ALA A 79 13.04 -7.73 -16.93
CA ALA A 79 12.85 -8.91 -16.10
C ALA A 79 11.41 -8.99 -15.58
N TRP A 80 10.83 -10.17 -15.69
CA TRP A 80 9.52 -10.48 -15.17
C TRP A 80 9.47 -11.94 -14.75
N SER A 81 8.59 -12.25 -13.80
CA SER A 81 8.21 -13.61 -13.46
C SER A 81 6.69 -13.73 -13.44
N ALA A 82 6.16 -14.93 -13.66
CA ALA A 82 4.72 -15.17 -13.55
C ALA A 82 4.20 -14.80 -12.15
N SER A 83 4.98 -15.14 -11.11
CA SER A 83 4.69 -14.80 -9.71
C SER A 83 4.62 -13.28 -9.51
N GLY A 84 5.61 -12.52 -10.01
CA GLY A 84 5.63 -11.06 -9.92
C GLY A 84 4.47 -10.41 -10.68
N TYR A 85 4.15 -10.90 -11.88
CA TYR A 85 3.02 -10.39 -12.65
C TYR A 85 1.67 -10.63 -11.93
N LEU A 86 1.48 -11.81 -11.35
CA LEU A 86 0.29 -12.13 -10.56
C LEU A 86 0.20 -11.28 -9.29
N LEU A 87 1.31 -11.03 -8.61
CA LEU A 87 1.37 -10.13 -7.45
C LEU A 87 0.97 -8.69 -7.80
N VAL A 88 1.44 -8.18 -8.95
CA VAL A 88 1.06 -6.85 -9.43
C VAL A 88 -0.44 -6.81 -9.77
N CYS A 89 -0.99 -7.84 -10.41
CA CYS A 89 -2.43 -7.95 -10.67
C CYS A 89 -3.25 -8.04 -9.37
N PHE A 90 -2.77 -8.83 -8.40
CA PHE A 90 -3.40 -8.99 -7.09
C PHE A 90 -3.49 -7.65 -6.36
N SER A 91 -2.38 -6.90 -6.34
CA SER A 91 -2.31 -5.59 -5.69
C SER A 91 -3.15 -4.55 -6.43
N ALA A 92 -3.13 -4.54 -7.77
CA ALA A 92 -4.03 -3.68 -8.54
C ALA A 92 -5.51 -3.97 -8.23
N GLY A 93 -5.91 -5.24 -8.09
CA GLY A 93 -7.25 -5.62 -7.67
C GLY A 93 -7.61 -5.14 -6.26
N TYR A 94 -6.66 -5.17 -5.32
CA TYR A 94 -6.82 -4.56 -4.00
C TYR A 94 -7.08 -3.05 -4.11
N PHE A 95 -6.26 -2.31 -4.84
CA PHE A 95 -6.42 -0.86 -4.98
C PHE A 95 -7.75 -0.46 -5.62
N ILE A 96 -8.24 -1.24 -6.59
CA ILE A 96 -9.59 -1.06 -7.16
C ILE A 96 -10.64 -1.28 -6.09
N HIS A 97 -10.60 -2.43 -5.40
CA HIS A 97 -11.56 -2.76 -4.34
C HIS A 97 -11.60 -1.67 -3.27
N ASP A 98 -10.44 -1.26 -2.76
CA ASP A 98 -10.36 -0.32 -1.65
C ASP A 98 -10.81 1.09 -2.05
N THR A 99 -10.46 1.53 -3.26
CA THR A 99 -10.99 2.77 -3.85
C THR A 99 -12.53 2.76 -3.92
N VAL A 100 -13.12 1.67 -4.40
CA VAL A 100 -14.58 1.53 -4.47
C VAL A 100 -15.20 1.53 -3.07
N ASP A 101 -14.60 0.85 -2.10
CA ASP A 101 -15.08 0.83 -0.72
C ASP A 101 -15.08 2.22 -0.07
N ILE A 102 -14.01 3.01 -0.25
CA ILE A 102 -13.92 4.39 0.24
C ILE A 102 -15.00 5.28 -0.38
N VAL A 103 -15.22 5.17 -1.70
CA VAL A 103 -16.20 5.97 -2.43
C VAL A 103 -17.63 5.60 -2.02
N VAL A 104 -17.97 4.31 -2.01
CA VAL A 104 -19.31 3.83 -1.65
C VAL A 104 -19.64 4.14 -0.19
N SER A 105 -18.64 4.12 0.69
CA SER A 105 -18.80 4.46 2.11
C SER A 105 -18.84 5.98 2.37
N LYS A 106 -18.77 6.81 1.31
CA LYS A 106 -18.77 8.28 1.36
C LYS A 106 -17.62 8.86 2.17
N GLN A 107 -16.48 8.17 2.18
CA GLN A 107 -15.28 8.56 2.93
C GLN A 107 -14.23 9.26 2.06
N THR A 108 -14.57 9.55 0.80
CA THR A 108 -13.72 10.23 -0.18
C THR A 108 -13.07 11.50 0.36
N ARG A 109 -13.83 12.35 1.07
CA ARG A 109 -13.29 13.61 1.62
C ARG A 109 -12.29 13.37 2.77
N ALA A 110 -12.56 12.38 3.62
CA ALA A 110 -11.70 12.04 4.75
C ALA A 110 -10.40 11.32 4.31
N SER A 111 -10.45 10.64 3.16
CA SER A 111 -9.38 9.79 2.63
C SER A 111 -8.83 10.27 1.29
N TRP A 112 -8.96 11.56 0.97
CA TRP A 112 -8.62 12.07 -0.37
C TRP A 112 -7.14 11.87 -0.73
N GLU A 113 -6.21 12.07 0.22
CA GLU A 113 -4.77 11.85 0.00
C GLU A 113 -4.52 10.38 -0.36
N TYR A 114 -5.21 9.47 0.32
CA TYR A 114 -5.12 8.03 0.09
C TYR A 114 -5.70 7.62 -1.28
N LEU A 115 -6.79 8.26 -1.72
CA LEU A 115 -7.33 8.05 -3.05
C LEU A 115 -6.39 8.54 -4.16
N VAL A 116 -5.70 9.67 -3.96
CA VAL A 116 -4.67 10.14 -4.90
C VAL A 116 -3.54 9.10 -5.00
N HIS A 117 -3.10 8.55 -3.87
CA HIS A 117 -2.16 7.43 -3.85
C HIS A 117 -2.67 6.22 -4.66
N HIS A 118 -3.93 5.82 -4.48
CA HIS A 118 -4.50 4.69 -5.23
C HIS A 118 -4.53 4.94 -6.73
N VAL A 119 -4.95 6.13 -7.17
CA VAL A 119 -4.99 6.47 -8.60
C VAL A 119 -3.59 6.38 -9.20
N MET A 120 -2.57 6.89 -8.52
CA MET A 120 -1.19 6.82 -8.97
C MET A 120 -0.66 5.38 -8.98
N ALA A 121 -0.88 4.62 -7.91
CA ALA A 121 -0.48 3.22 -7.81
C ALA A 121 -1.14 2.35 -8.89
N MET A 122 -2.46 2.53 -9.12
CA MET A 122 -3.18 1.84 -10.20
C MET A 122 -2.64 2.24 -11.57
N GLY A 123 -2.35 3.53 -11.80
CA GLY A 123 -1.75 3.99 -13.06
C GLY A 123 -0.40 3.30 -13.34
N ALA A 124 0.47 3.21 -12.34
CA ALA A 124 1.74 2.49 -12.45
C ALA A 124 1.53 1.00 -12.72
N PHE A 125 0.72 0.30 -11.90
CA PHE A 125 0.51 -1.14 -12.04
C PHE A 125 -0.19 -1.51 -13.35
N PHE A 126 -1.23 -0.77 -13.77
CA PHE A 126 -1.88 -1.01 -15.05
C PHE A 126 -0.91 -0.82 -16.21
N SER A 127 -0.04 0.18 -16.15
CA SER A 127 0.98 0.34 -17.19
C SER A 127 1.89 -0.90 -17.29
N GLY A 128 2.32 -1.46 -16.16
CA GLY A 128 3.13 -2.67 -16.15
C GLY A 128 2.39 -3.93 -16.61
N ILE A 129 1.12 -4.06 -16.24
CA ILE A 129 0.25 -5.18 -16.62
C ILE A 129 -0.03 -5.20 -18.13
N PHE A 130 -0.44 -4.06 -18.70
CA PHE A 130 -0.89 -4.01 -20.10
C PHE A 130 0.27 -3.87 -21.10
N TRP A 131 1.33 -3.14 -20.76
CA TRP A 131 2.52 -3.03 -21.63
C TRP A 131 3.55 -4.13 -21.39
N LYS A 132 3.40 -4.96 -20.34
CA LYS A 132 4.32 -6.07 -19.99
C LYS A 132 5.78 -5.62 -19.83
N ARG A 133 5.98 -4.42 -19.29
CA ARG A 133 7.29 -3.84 -18.96
C ARG A 133 7.27 -3.34 -17.53
N PHE A 134 8.42 -3.25 -16.89
CA PHE A 134 8.53 -2.75 -15.51
C PHE A 134 7.73 -3.58 -14.47
N VAL A 135 7.48 -4.86 -14.74
CA VAL A 135 6.87 -5.77 -13.75
C VAL A 135 7.78 -5.88 -12.52
N GLY A 136 9.09 -6.02 -12.73
CA GLY A 136 10.09 -5.94 -11.66
C GLY A 136 9.96 -4.65 -10.85
N GLY A 137 9.84 -3.50 -11.53
CA GLY A 137 9.60 -2.21 -10.88
C GLY A 137 8.33 -2.19 -10.03
N GLY A 138 7.24 -2.80 -10.52
CA GLY A 138 6.01 -2.98 -9.75
C GLY A 138 6.21 -3.83 -8.49
N VAL A 139 6.95 -4.94 -8.58
CA VAL A 139 7.29 -5.79 -7.43
C VAL A 139 8.16 -5.05 -6.42
N LEU A 140 9.20 -4.35 -6.86
CA LEU A 140 10.05 -3.53 -5.99
C LEU A 140 9.25 -2.42 -5.31
N THR A 141 8.29 -1.81 -6.02
CA THR A 141 7.40 -0.79 -5.44
C THR A 141 6.53 -1.38 -4.35
N LEU A 142 6.09 -2.64 -4.48
CA LEU A 142 5.30 -3.34 -3.46
C LEU A 142 6.09 -3.75 -2.21
N LEU A 143 7.42 -3.57 -2.16
CA LEU A 143 8.16 -3.75 -0.90
C LEU A 143 7.67 -2.81 0.21
N VAL A 144 7.07 -1.67 -0.15
CA VAL A 144 6.44 -0.76 0.82
C VAL A 144 5.38 -1.44 1.66
N GLU A 145 4.76 -2.51 1.16
CA GLU A 145 3.74 -3.29 1.86
C GLU A 145 4.31 -4.01 3.09
N VAL A 146 5.58 -4.41 3.06
CA VAL A 146 6.27 -5.00 4.23
C VAL A 146 6.28 -4.01 5.40
N SER A 147 6.61 -2.74 5.12
CA SER A 147 6.53 -1.68 6.14
C SER A 147 5.08 -1.38 6.54
N ASN A 148 4.14 -1.53 5.60
CA ASN A 148 2.73 -1.23 5.80
C ASN A 148 2.05 -2.19 6.79
N ILE A 149 2.56 -3.41 6.97
CA ILE A 149 2.12 -4.36 8.00
C ILE A 149 2.21 -3.70 9.39
N PHE A 150 3.37 -3.15 9.73
CA PHE A 150 3.62 -2.54 11.04
C PHE A 150 2.88 -1.20 11.21
N LEU A 151 2.76 -0.44 10.12
CA LEU A 151 2.00 0.81 10.10
C LEU A 151 0.50 0.55 10.35
N THR A 152 -0.07 -0.41 9.63
CA THR A 152 -1.49 -0.77 9.74
C THR A 152 -1.79 -1.36 11.12
N LEU A 153 -0.92 -2.23 11.64
CA LEU A 153 -1.03 -2.75 13.00
C LEU A 153 -1.06 -1.61 14.03
N ARG A 154 -0.21 -0.59 13.87
CA ARG A 154 -0.20 0.61 14.72
C ARG A 154 -1.53 1.36 14.65
N MET A 155 -2.04 1.60 13.44
CA MET A 155 -3.30 2.31 13.21
C MET A 155 -4.49 1.55 13.83
N MET A 156 -4.53 0.23 13.67
CA MET A 156 -5.54 -0.63 14.30
C MET A 156 -5.48 -0.55 15.83
N MET A 157 -4.29 -0.59 16.43
CA MET A 157 -4.14 -0.42 17.89
C MET A 157 -4.61 0.96 18.36
N LYS A 158 -4.36 2.04 17.59
CA LYS A 158 -4.87 3.38 17.92
C LYS A 158 -6.39 3.45 17.91
N ILE A 159 -7.03 2.87 16.89
CA ILE A 159 -8.49 2.83 16.78
C ILE A 159 -9.09 2.02 17.94
N ASN A 160 -8.38 0.99 18.40
CA ASN A 160 -8.74 0.19 19.57
C ASN A 160 -8.32 0.83 20.93
N ASN A 161 -7.78 2.05 20.95
CA ASN A 161 -7.25 2.71 22.16
C ASN A 161 -6.19 1.88 22.92
N ALA A 162 -5.48 0.98 22.27
CA ALA A 162 -4.54 0.03 22.88
C ALA A 162 -3.08 0.53 22.86
N GLN A 163 -2.87 1.83 23.08
CA GLN A 163 -1.57 2.50 22.94
C GLN A 163 -0.66 2.32 24.16
N ASP A 164 -1.24 1.94 25.30
CA ASP A 164 -0.58 1.65 26.57
C ASP A 164 0.15 0.30 26.56
N LEU A 165 -0.31 -0.63 25.72
CA LEU A 165 0.29 -1.96 25.56
C LEU A 165 1.76 -1.89 25.12
N LEU A 166 2.57 -2.81 25.65
CA LEU A 166 3.97 -2.98 25.25
C LEU A 166 4.11 -3.25 23.74
N LEU A 167 3.17 -4.02 23.18
CA LEU A 167 3.12 -4.31 21.75
C LEU A 167 3.07 -3.04 20.90
N TYR A 168 2.31 -2.03 21.31
CA TYR A 168 2.26 -0.74 20.63
C TYR A 168 3.61 -0.02 20.68
N LYS A 169 4.26 0.01 21.85
CA LYS A 169 5.57 0.67 22.04
C LYS A 169 6.66 0.00 21.20
N VAL A 170 6.72 -1.33 21.19
CA VAL A 170 7.69 -2.09 20.38
C VAL A 170 7.41 -1.90 18.90
N ASN A 171 6.15 -2.01 18.47
CA ASN A 171 5.75 -1.84 17.09
C ASN A 171 6.10 -0.44 16.55
N LYS A 172 6.08 0.60 17.39
CA LYS A 172 6.52 1.95 17.01
C LYS A 172 7.96 1.96 16.46
N TYR A 173 8.88 1.30 17.16
CA TYR A 173 10.29 1.23 16.76
C TYR A 173 10.50 0.30 15.57
N ILE A 174 9.83 -0.85 15.54
CA ILE A 174 9.89 -1.76 14.39
C ILE A 174 9.36 -1.06 13.14
N ASN A 175 8.23 -0.38 13.24
CA ASN A 175 7.65 0.38 12.14
C ASN A 175 8.64 1.41 11.59
N LEU A 176 9.35 2.16 12.45
CA LEU A 176 10.36 3.12 12.02
C LEU A 176 11.49 2.46 11.21
N VAL A 177 12.03 1.34 11.71
CA VAL A 177 13.09 0.58 11.03
C VAL A 177 12.60 0.03 9.69
N MET A 178 11.43 -0.59 9.69
CA MET A 178 10.83 -1.19 8.48
C MET A 178 10.46 -0.13 7.45
N TYR A 179 10.04 1.07 7.88
CA TYR A 179 9.80 2.21 7.00
C TYR A 179 11.09 2.61 6.27
N PHE A 180 12.22 2.68 6.97
CA PHE A 180 13.49 2.98 6.30
C PHE A 180 13.90 1.87 5.31
N LEU A 181 13.90 0.61 5.76
CA LEU A 181 14.43 -0.52 4.99
C LEU A 181 13.58 -0.92 3.79
N PHE A 182 12.25 -0.91 3.93
CA PHE A 182 11.32 -1.43 2.92
C PHE A 182 10.49 -0.36 2.24
N ARG A 183 10.54 0.89 2.71
CA ARG A 183 9.88 2.02 2.04
C ARG A 183 10.88 3.00 1.48
N LEU A 184 11.68 3.68 2.29
CA LEU A 184 12.60 4.71 1.78
C LEU A 184 13.70 4.14 0.88
N ALA A 185 14.39 3.08 1.31
CA ALA A 185 15.53 2.55 0.56
C ALA A 185 15.14 1.96 -0.83
N PRO A 186 14.10 1.11 -0.98
CA PRO A 186 13.72 0.58 -2.28
C PRO A 186 13.19 1.67 -3.22
N GLN A 187 12.45 2.65 -2.70
CA GLN A 187 11.96 3.77 -3.50
C GLN A 187 13.11 4.66 -3.98
N ALA A 188 14.08 4.97 -3.13
CA ALA A 188 15.28 5.71 -3.55
C ALA A 188 16.07 4.96 -4.64
N TYR A 189 16.17 3.64 -4.53
CA TYR A 189 16.79 2.80 -5.56
C TYR A 189 16.02 2.86 -6.89
N LEU A 190 14.70 2.70 -6.85
CA LEU A 190 13.84 2.83 -8.03
C LEU A 190 13.93 4.22 -8.65
N THR A 191 13.93 5.28 -7.85
CA THR A 191 14.03 6.66 -8.33
C THR A 191 15.35 6.89 -9.03
N LYS A 192 16.47 6.38 -8.48
CA LYS A 192 17.77 6.39 -9.17
C LYS A 192 17.72 5.68 -10.52
N PHE A 193 17.09 4.52 -10.60
CA PHE A 193 16.93 3.78 -11.86
C PHE A 193 16.09 4.57 -12.87
N PHE A 194 14.92 5.09 -12.47
CA PHE A 194 14.00 5.77 -13.38
C PHE A 194 14.49 7.15 -13.86
N LEU A 195 15.41 7.80 -13.13
CA LEU A 195 16.02 9.06 -13.55
C LEU A 195 16.72 8.97 -14.91
N GLN A 196 17.15 7.79 -15.36
CA GLN A 196 17.73 7.62 -16.70
C GLN A 196 16.72 7.87 -17.84
N TYR A 197 15.41 7.79 -17.57
CA TYR A 197 14.35 8.13 -18.51
C TYR A 197 13.92 9.60 -18.40
N ALA A 198 14.54 10.41 -17.54
CA ALA A 198 14.22 11.83 -17.41
C ALA A 198 14.48 12.56 -18.74
N GLY A 199 13.54 13.42 -19.14
CA GLY A 199 13.60 14.16 -20.40
C GLY A 199 13.21 13.36 -21.66
N GLN A 200 12.96 12.05 -21.54
CA GLN A 200 12.47 11.23 -22.65
C GLN A 200 10.93 11.28 -22.73
N ARG A 201 10.35 10.83 -23.85
CA ARG A 201 8.89 10.64 -24.01
C ARG A 201 8.54 9.16 -23.97
N THR A 202 8.86 8.49 -22.87
CA THR A 202 8.71 7.04 -22.72
C THR A 202 7.82 6.67 -21.53
N LEU A 203 7.40 5.40 -21.48
CA LEU A 203 6.71 4.83 -20.32
C LEU A 203 7.53 4.99 -19.03
N GLY A 204 8.86 4.88 -19.13
CA GLY A 204 9.76 5.10 -17.99
C GLY A 204 9.65 6.51 -17.42
N THR A 205 9.49 7.54 -18.25
CA THR A 205 9.29 8.92 -17.79
C THR A 205 7.94 9.11 -17.11
N PHE A 206 6.88 8.46 -17.60
CA PHE A 206 5.57 8.46 -16.95
C PHE A 206 5.64 7.81 -15.55
N LEU A 207 6.29 6.65 -15.46
CA LEU A 207 6.50 5.95 -14.20
C LEU A 207 7.38 6.75 -13.23
N LEU A 208 8.42 7.42 -13.72
CA LEU A 208 9.23 8.35 -12.91
C LEU A 208 8.37 9.46 -12.29
N ALA A 209 7.49 10.09 -13.08
CA ALA A 209 6.63 11.16 -12.57
C ALA A 209 5.69 10.68 -11.46
N ILE A 210 5.08 9.50 -11.64
CA ILE A 210 4.26 8.86 -10.60
C ILE A 210 5.09 8.55 -9.35
N LEU A 211 6.28 7.95 -9.54
CA LEU A 211 7.17 7.57 -8.46
C LEU A 211 7.59 8.78 -7.62
N LEU A 212 7.96 9.90 -8.25
CA LEU A 212 8.32 11.13 -7.53
C LEU A 212 7.15 11.72 -6.72
N MET A 213 5.92 11.64 -7.23
CA MET A 213 4.73 12.05 -6.46
C MET A 213 4.47 11.13 -5.28
N LEU A 214 4.63 9.81 -5.46
CA LEU A 214 4.53 8.83 -4.38
C LEU A 214 5.63 9.04 -3.33
N ASP A 215 6.86 9.31 -3.74
CA ASP A 215 8.00 9.60 -2.85
C ASP A 215 7.74 10.85 -2.02
N LEU A 216 7.18 11.91 -2.63
CA LEU A 216 6.78 13.10 -1.89
C LEU A 216 5.74 12.77 -0.81
N MET A 217 4.73 11.95 -1.14
CA MET A 217 3.75 11.49 -0.16
C MET A 217 4.39 10.66 0.95
N ILE A 218 5.32 9.77 0.61
CA ILE A 218 6.08 8.95 1.58
C ILE A 218 6.86 9.85 2.53
N ILE A 219 7.50 10.92 2.05
CA ILE A 219 8.24 11.85 2.92
C ILE A 219 7.28 12.63 3.83
N ILE A 220 6.16 13.11 3.29
CA ILE A 220 5.14 13.82 4.08
C ILE A 220 4.58 12.91 5.18
N TYR A 221 4.19 11.68 4.87
CA TYR A 221 3.70 10.71 5.85
C TYR A 221 4.77 10.35 6.86
N PHE A 222 6.02 10.18 6.44
CA PHE A 222 7.11 9.94 7.37
C PHE A 222 7.27 11.08 8.38
N SER A 223 7.18 12.33 7.92
CA SER A 223 7.25 13.51 8.80
C SER A 223 6.10 13.55 9.81
N ARG A 224 4.88 13.19 9.38
CA ARG A 224 3.69 13.11 10.25
C ARG A 224 3.83 11.99 11.28
N LEU A 225 4.28 10.82 10.85
CA LEU A 225 4.58 9.68 11.70
C LEU A 225 5.58 10.06 12.79
N LEU A 226 6.74 10.64 12.42
CA LEU A 226 7.76 11.07 13.37
C LEU A 226 7.23 12.11 14.37
N ARG A 227 6.47 13.11 13.90
CA ARG A 227 5.85 14.10 14.78
C ARG A 227 4.88 13.44 15.75
N SER A 228 4.05 12.52 15.29
CA SER A 228 3.08 11.81 16.13
C SER A 228 3.73 10.94 17.21
N ASP A 229 4.93 10.41 16.93
CA ASP A 229 5.60 9.45 17.80
C ASP A 229 6.60 10.08 18.78
N PHE A 230 7.28 11.16 18.38
CA PHE A 230 8.38 11.74 19.16
C PHE A 230 8.14 13.19 19.56
N CYS A 231 7.19 13.88 18.93
CA CYS A 231 6.80 15.25 19.25
C CYS A 231 5.29 15.35 19.52
N PRO A 232 4.76 14.67 20.56
CA PRO A 232 3.35 14.75 20.88
C PRO A 232 3.00 16.16 21.35
N GLU A 233 2.63 17.02 20.41
CA GLU A 233 1.98 18.29 20.72
C GLU A 233 0.67 17.98 21.43
N ARG A 234 0.38 18.66 22.54
CA ARG A 234 -0.93 18.60 23.22
C ARG A 234 -2.00 19.26 22.34
N ALA A 235 -2.32 18.69 21.18
CA ALA A 235 -3.36 19.19 20.32
C ALA A 235 -4.75 18.85 20.91
N PRO A 236 -5.72 19.79 20.93
CA PRO A 236 -7.03 19.55 21.49
C PRO A 236 -7.76 18.44 20.70
N ARG A 237 -8.24 17.43 21.44
CA ARG A 237 -8.92 16.17 21.03
C ARG A 237 -9.92 16.20 19.85
N ARG A 238 -10.34 17.37 19.35
CA ARG A 238 -11.39 17.51 18.31
C ARG A 238 -10.89 17.26 16.89
N GLN A 239 -9.68 17.69 16.50
CA GLN A 239 -9.24 17.61 15.10
C GLN A 239 -8.83 16.21 14.64
N GLN A 240 -8.49 15.30 15.56
CA GLN A 240 -8.03 13.94 15.20
C GLN A 240 -9.16 13.02 14.72
N LYS A 241 -10.43 13.35 14.97
CA LYS A 241 -11.57 12.51 14.57
C LYS A 241 -11.82 12.50 13.05
N ASP A 242 -11.58 13.62 12.37
CA ASP A 242 -12.15 13.82 11.02
C ASP A 242 -11.30 13.25 9.89
N LYS A 243 -9.98 13.12 10.05
CA LYS A 243 -9.12 12.57 8.99
C LYS A 243 -8.88 11.07 9.16
N PHE A 244 -8.94 10.35 8.04
CA PHE A 244 -8.95 8.90 8.02
C PHE A 244 -7.63 8.33 8.56
N LEU A 245 -6.48 8.93 8.21
CA LEU A 245 -5.13 8.41 8.50
C LEU A 245 -4.05 9.52 8.49
N THR A 246 -4.20 10.62 9.22
CA THR A 246 -3.10 11.61 9.34
C THR A 246 -2.03 11.16 10.32
N GLU A 247 -1.35 10.05 10.03
CA GLU A 247 -0.02 9.74 10.55
C GLU A 247 0.79 8.96 9.53
#